data_AF-A0A8B6XIF3-F1
#
_entry.id   AF-A0A8B6XIF3-F1
#
_cell.length_a   1.000
_cell.length_b   1.000
_cell.length_c   1.000
_cell.angle_alpha   90.00
_cell.angle_beta   90.00
_cell.angle_gamma   90.00
#
_symmetry.space_group_name_H-M   'P 1'
#
loop_
_entity.id
_entity.type
_entity.pdbx_description
1 polymer ?
#
loop_
_entity_poly.entity_id
_entity_poly.type
_entity_poly.pdbx_seq_one_letter_code
_entity_poly.pdbx_strand_id
1 'polypeptide(L)'
;MIILAVIFSVAILESQAIDQNAVTNTVLSYMMNYQKLGHSEFSSILFAHLKQQYPDYYFTVDAYAPVSSFPTHTVHGWFVNVFRQYNRNVVVGWALKSSRIAPDSVIQDVRKKIKNLLYNDINNAERCNEKVWSVATATGYPVVMVHTCTEGYCGLRSTYEKNTYFETISGYKGNRMSVVIVFGSQ
;
A
#
# COMPACT_ATOMS: atom_id res chain seq x y z
N MET A 1 56.19 17.70 14.73
CA MET A 1 54.77 17.69 15.15
C MET A 1 53.97 17.11 13.98
N ILE A 2 53.57 15.84 14.07
CA ILE A 2 52.87 15.13 12.99
C ILE A 2 51.37 15.23 13.26
N ILE A 3 50.64 15.91 12.39
CA ILE A 3 49.18 15.97 12.46
C ILE A 3 48.65 14.75 11.71
N LEU A 4 48.10 13.79 12.46
CA LEU A 4 47.34 12.67 11.91
C LEU A 4 45.98 13.20 11.46
N ALA A 5 45.74 13.29 10.15
CA ALA A 5 44.41 13.52 9.61
C ALA A 5 43.64 12.19 9.64
N VAL A 6 42.71 12.06 10.58
CA VAL A 6 41.75 10.94 10.61
C VAL A 6 40.68 11.25 9.57
N ILE A 7 40.75 10.56 8.43
CA ILE A 7 39.71 10.61 7.40
C ILE A 7 38.56 9.70 7.87
N PHE A 8 37.49 10.31 8.39
CA PHE A 8 36.21 9.63 8.56
C PHE A 8 35.54 9.51 7.19
N SER A 9 35.74 8.38 6.51
CA SER A 9 34.90 8.00 5.38
C SER A 9 33.53 7.58 5.91
N VAL A 10 32.59 8.52 5.99
CA VAL A 10 31.17 8.19 6.11
C VAL A 10 30.77 7.59 4.77
N ALA A 11 30.75 6.26 4.70
CA ALA A 11 30.10 5.56 3.61
C ALA A 11 28.60 5.91 3.67
N ILE A 12 28.20 6.92 2.92
CA ILE A 12 26.81 7.12 2.57
C ILE A 12 26.47 5.93 1.68
N LEU A 13 25.89 4.87 2.27
CA LEU A 13 25.17 3.88 1.49
C LEU A 13 24.04 4.65 0.81
N GLU A 14 24.21 5.00 -0.45
CA GLU A 14 23.09 5.33 -1.33
C GLU A 14 22.15 4.12 -1.26
N SER A 15 20.95 4.30 -0.70
CA SER A 15 19.97 3.22 -0.67
C SER A 15 19.66 2.86 -2.11
N GLN A 16 20.12 1.69 -2.56
CA GLN A 16 19.78 1.20 -3.89
C GLN A 16 18.25 1.10 -4.00
N ALA A 17 17.72 1.63 -5.10
CA ALA A 17 16.33 1.43 -5.46
C ALA A 17 16.02 -0.08 -5.45
N ILE A 18 14.95 -0.47 -4.78
CA ILE A 18 14.55 -1.86 -4.69
C ILE A 18 14.22 -2.39 -6.08
N ASP A 19 14.80 -3.54 -6.45
CA ASP A 19 14.53 -4.18 -7.73
C ASP A 19 13.09 -4.71 -7.75
N GLN A 20 12.24 -4.09 -8.57
CA GLN A 20 10.84 -4.48 -8.75
C GLN A 20 10.71 -5.94 -9.21
N ASN A 21 11.66 -6.47 -9.98
CA ASN A 21 11.64 -7.87 -10.40
C ASN A 21 11.92 -8.80 -9.22
N ALA A 22 12.86 -8.45 -8.35
CA ALA A 22 13.15 -9.22 -7.14
C ALA A 22 11.93 -9.29 -6.21
N VAL A 23 11.23 -8.17 -6.00
CA VAL A 23 9.97 -8.14 -5.21
C VAL A 23 8.91 -9.00 -5.88
N THR A 24 8.73 -8.87 -7.19
CA THR A 24 7.75 -9.65 -7.97
C THR A 24 7.99 -11.15 -7.83
N ASN A 25 9.23 -11.59 -8.00
CA ASN A 25 9.61 -13.00 -7.86
C ASN A 25 9.39 -13.52 -6.43
N THR A 26 9.69 -12.68 -5.43
CA THR A 26 9.44 -13.01 -4.03
C THR A 26 7.96 -13.21 -3.76
N VAL A 27 7.10 -12.29 -4.23
CA VAL A 27 5.64 -12.41 -4.06
C VAL A 27 5.12 -13.68 -4.72
N LEU A 28 5.51 -13.97 -5.97
CA LEU A 28 5.08 -15.18 -6.68
C LEU A 28 5.51 -16.46 -5.97
N SER A 29 6.77 -16.53 -5.50
CA SER A 29 7.28 -17.67 -4.73
C SER A 29 6.47 -17.89 -3.45
N TYR A 30 6.16 -16.82 -2.71
CA TYR A 30 5.33 -16.91 -1.51
C TYR A 30 3.92 -17.35 -1.83
N MET A 31 3.30 -16.83 -2.90
CA MET A 31 1.96 -17.27 -3.30
C MET A 31 1.93 -18.77 -3.63
N MET A 32 2.97 -19.29 -4.29
CA MET A 32 3.11 -20.72 -4.60
C MET A 32 3.34 -21.58 -3.36
N ASN A 33 4.12 -21.13 -2.38
CA ASN A 33 4.46 -21.91 -1.19
C ASN A 33 3.36 -21.88 -0.11
N TYR A 34 2.56 -20.82 -0.08
CA TYR A 34 1.55 -20.56 0.96
C TYR A 34 0.10 -20.54 0.41
N GLN A 35 -0.19 -21.44 -0.53
CA GLN A 35 -1.51 -21.55 -1.18
C GLN A 35 -2.62 -21.90 -0.18
N LYS A 36 -2.30 -22.69 0.85
CA LYS A 36 -3.27 -23.19 1.84
C LYS A 36 -3.62 -22.18 2.95
N LEU A 37 -2.84 -21.10 3.07
CA LEU A 37 -3.06 -20.13 4.14
C LEU A 37 -4.26 -19.23 3.87
N GLY A 38 -4.87 -18.71 4.93
CA GLY A 38 -5.84 -17.61 4.82
C GLY A 38 -5.18 -16.34 4.28
N HIS A 39 -5.95 -15.46 3.64
CA HIS A 39 -5.42 -14.22 3.05
C HIS A 39 -4.72 -13.32 4.08
N SER A 40 -5.27 -13.20 5.29
CA SER A 40 -4.68 -12.38 6.36
C SER A 40 -3.38 -12.96 6.92
N GLU A 41 -3.28 -14.29 7.00
CA GLU A 41 -2.08 -14.96 7.48
C GLU A 41 -0.97 -14.85 6.43
N PHE A 42 -1.32 -15.06 5.16
CA PHE A 42 -0.42 -14.85 4.05
C PHE A 42 0.11 -13.41 3.97
N SER A 43 -0.76 -12.40 4.06
CA SER A 43 -0.35 -10.99 4.00
C SER A 43 0.67 -10.69 5.10
N SER A 44 0.45 -11.23 6.30
CA SER A 44 1.34 -11.05 7.45
C SER A 44 2.71 -11.70 7.24
N ILE A 45 2.75 -12.93 6.72
CA ILE A 45 4.00 -13.65 6.43
C ILE A 45 4.81 -12.96 5.32
N LEU A 46 4.15 -12.61 4.21
CA LEU A 46 4.80 -11.91 3.11
C LEU A 46 5.32 -10.55 3.55
N PHE A 47 4.52 -9.79 4.30
CA PHE A 47 4.92 -8.52 4.87
C PHE A 47 6.15 -8.64 5.78
N ALA A 48 6.17 -9.62 6.69
CA ALA A 48 7.29 -9.83 7.59
C ALA A 48 8.58 -10.14 6.83
N HIS A 49 8.50 -10.95 5.77
CA HIS A 49 9.64 -11.25 4.93
C HIS A 49 10.15 -10.03 4.16
N LEU A 50 9.27 -9.28 3.50
CA LEU A 50 9.65 -8.07 2.76
C LEU A 50 10.32 -7.04 3.67
N LYS A 51 9.77 -6.84 4.87
CA LYS A 51 10.34 -5.93 5.87
C LYS A 51 11.73 -6.37 6.35
N GLN A 52 11.95 -7.68 6.52
CA GLN A 52 13.25 -8.22 6.92
C GLN A 52 14.28 -8.08 5.79
N GLN A 53 13.87 -8.37 4.55
CA GLN A 53 14.75 -8.36 3.39
C GLN A 53 15.14 -6.94 2.95
N TYR A 54 14.21 -5.98 3.10
CA TYR A 54 14.36 -4.61 2.62
C TYR A 54 14.15 -3.60 3.76
N PRO A 55 15.11 -3.50 4.70
CA PRO A 55 14.95 -2.73 5.93
C PRO A 55 14.85 -1.22 5.71
N ASP A 56 15.23 -0.70 4.54
CA ASP A 56 15.17 0.73 4.22
C ASP A 56 13.82 1.17 3.64
N TYR A 57 12.87 0.24 3.51
CA TYR A 57 11.56 0.47 2.92
C TYR A 57 10.44 0.24 3.94
N TYR A 58 9.35 1.00 3.78
CA TYR A 58 8.05 0.68 4.33
C TYR A 58 7.25 -0.13 3.33
N PHE A 59 6.50 -1.12 3.81
CA PHE A 59 5.64 -1.96 2.97
C PHE A 59 4.17 -1.89 3.37
N THR A 60 3.33 -2.14 2.38
CA THR A 60 1.91 -2.46 2.51
C THR A 60 1.59 -3.64 1.62
N VAL A 61 0.97 -4.65 2.20
CA VAL A 61 0.57 -5.88 1.52
C VAL A 61 -0.93 -6.06 1.73
N ASP A 62 -1.69 -6.00 0.64
CA ASP A 62 -3.10 -6.40 0.63
C ASP A 62 -3.23 -7.79 0.01
N ALA A 63 -3.91 -8.69 0.71
CA ALA A 63 -4.32 -9.98 0.15
C ALA A 63 -5.84 -10.16 0.26
N TYR A 64 -6.46 -10.66 -0.80
CA TYR A 64 -7.90 -10.88 -0.84
C TYR A 64 -8.27 -12.01 -1.79
N ALA A 65 -9.51 -12.49 -1.68
CA ALA A 65 -10.02 -13.53 -2.55
C ALA A 65 -10.19 -13.03 -3.99
N PRO A 66 -10.26 -13.94 -4.99
CA PRO A 66 -10.54 -13.57 -6.37
C PRO A 66 -11.84 -12.78 -6.50
N VAL A 67 -11.84 -11.86 -7.45
CA VAL A 67 -12.95 -10.94 -7.69
C VAL A 67 -13.65 -11.37 -8.96
N SER A 68 -14.96 -11.60 -8.89
CA SER A 68 -15.78 -12.05 -10.03
C SER A 68 -16.43 -10.92 -10.83
N SER A 69 -16.38 -9.67 -10.35
CA SER A 69 -17.01 -8.53 -11.03
C SER A 69 -16.19 -7.22 -10.95
N PHE A 70 -16.15 -6.51 -12.08
CA PHE A 70 -15.84 -5.08 -12.13
C PHE A 70 -17.08 -4.31 -11.65
N PRO A 71 -17.04 -3.33 -10.72
CA PRO A 71 -15.91 -2.53 -10.20
C PRO A 71 -15.79 -2.65 -8.66
N THR A 72 -15.55 -3.85 -8.14
CA THR A 72 -15.56 -4.06 -6.68
C THR A 72 -14.21 -3.78 -6.01
N HIS A 73 -13.12 -3.87 -6.76
CA HIS A 73 -11.76 -3.51 -6.36
C HIS A 73 -11.12 -2.63 -7.43
N THR A 74 -10.40 -1.59 -7.02
CA THR A 74 -9.61 -0.76 -7.92
C THR A 74 -8.35 -0.30 -7.24
N VAL A 75 -7.23 -0.33 -7.95
CA VAL A 75 -5.96 0.22 -7.49
C VAL A 75 -5.48 1.25 -8.51
N HIS A 76 -5.07 2.41 -8.02
CA HIS A 76 -4.35 3.42 -8.79
C HIS A 76 -3.00 3.63 -8.11
N GLY A 77 -1.92 3.61 -8.87
CA GLY A 77 -0.62 3.95 -8.33
C GLY A 77 0.44 3.90 -9.40
N TRP A 78 1.56 4.54 -9.10
CA TRP A 78 2.73 4.52 -9.97
C TRP A 78 3.49 3.20 -9.87
N PHE A 79 3.34 2.48 -8.74
CA PHE A 79 4.13 1.30 -8.41
C PHE A 79 3.27 0.22 -7.74
N VAL A 80 2.33 -0.32 -8.50
CA VAL A 80 1.37 -1.31 -8.04
C VAL A 80 1.46 -2.54 -8.94
N ASN A 81 1.80 -3.68 -8.33
CA ASN A 81 1.65 -4.98 -8.98
C ASN A 81 0.44 -5.70 -8.38
N VAL A 82 -0.47 -6.14 -9.24
CA VAL A 82 -1.62 -6.97 -8.87
C VAL A 82 -1.34 -8.40 -9.31
N PHE A 83 -1.15 -9.31 -8.37
CA PHE A 83 -0.88 -10.72 -8.63
C PHE A 83 -2.17 -11.52 -8.48
N ARG A 84 -2.58 -12.24 -9.53
CA ARG A 84 -3.83 -13.01 -9.56
C ARG A 84 -3.54 -14.49 -9.83
N GLN A 85 -3.16 -15.21 -8.79
CA GLN A 85 -2.80 -16.63 -8.89
C GLN A 85 -3.22 -17.38 -7.62
N TYR A 86 -3.31 -18.70 -7.72
CA TYR A 86 -3.56 -19.59 -6.57
C TYR A 86 -4.78 -19.18 -5.72
N ASN A 87 -5.89 -18.81 -6.39
CA ASN A 87 -7.12 -18.37 -5.73
C ASN A 87 -6.91 -17.19 -4.75
N ARG A 88 -6.02 -16.25 -5.11
CA ARG A 88 -5.73 -15.05 -4.33
C ARG A 88 -5.34 -13.89 -5.23
N ASN A 89 -5.78 -12.70 -4.85
CA ASN A 89 -5.23 -11.44 -5.33
C ASN A 89 -4.27 -10.87 -4.28
N VAL A 90 -3.12 -10.36 -4.74
CA VAL A 90 -2.14 -9.68 -3.87
C VAL A 90 -1.78 -8.34 -4.49
N VAL A 91 -1.74 -7.30 -3.66
CA VAL A 91 -1.25 -5.97 -4.02
C VAL A 91 -0.16 -5.60 -3.03
N VAL A 92 0.98 -5.14 -3.55
CA VAL A 92 2.11 -4.69 -2.72
C VAL A 92 2.49 -3.27 -3.13
N GLY A 93 2.57 -2.37 -2.15
CA GLY A 93 3.12 -1.03 -2.31
C GLY A 93 4.28 -0.81 -1.34
N TRP A 94 5.29 -0.06 -1.76
CA TRP A 94 6.47 0.23 -0.95
C TRP A 94 6.98 1.66 -1.14
N ALA A 95 7.59 2.21 -0.09
CA ALA A 95 8.23 3.54 -0.11
C ALA A 95 9.52 3.53 0.71
N LEU A 96 10.52 4.32 0.33
CA LEU A 96 11.72 4.54 1.14
C LEU A 96 11.37 5.13 2.50
N LYS A 97 12.11 4.71 3.54
CA LYS A 97 11.97 5.29 4.88
C LYS A 97 12.44 6.74 4.96
N SER A 98 13.34 7.14 4.06
CA SER A 98 13.80 8.51 3.86
C SER A 98 12.81 9.38 3.07
N SER A 99 11.76 8.77 2.49
CA SER A 99 10.78 9.52 1.70
C SER A 99 10.00 10.51 2.56
N ARG A 100 9.49 11.56 1.89
CA ARG A 100 8.61 12.52 2.55
C ARG A 100 7.24 11.88 2.78
N ILE A 101 6.97 11.50 4.03
CA ILE A 101 5.69 10.91 4.44
C ILE A 101 4.76 12.01 4.95
N ALA A 102 3.47 11.87 4.65
CA ALA A 102 2.44 12.78 5.15
C ALA A 102 2.38 12.69 6.69
N PRO A 103 2.46 13.81 7.42
CA PRO A 103 2.27 13.81 8.87
C PRO A 103 0.81 13.48 9.22
N ASP A 104 0.59 13.07 10.46
CA ASP A 104 -0.75 12.66 10.94
C ASP A 104 -1.83 13.71 10.68
N SER A 105 -1.52 15.01 10.82
CA SER A 105 -2.46 16.10 10.53
C SER A 105 -2.96 16.09 9.10
N VAL A 106 -2.06 15.90 8.12
CA VAL A 106 -2.41 15.77 6.70
C VAL A 106 -3.23 14.51 6.46
N ILE A 107 -2.88 13.41 7.11
CA ILE A 107 -3.63 12.15 7.02
C ILE A 107 -5.07 12.34 7.57
N GLN A 108 -5.25 13.04 8.69
CA GLN A 108 -6.59 13.32 9.23
C GLN A 108 -7.40 14.25 8.32
N ASP A 109 -6.78 15.22 7.67
CA ASP A 109 -7.46 16.10 6.71
C ASP A 109 -7.89 15.33 5.46
N VAL A 110 -7.01 14.49 4.91
CA VAL A 110 -7.33 13.57 3.81
C VAL A 110 -8.49 12.66 4.19
N ARG A 111 -8.42 12.06 5.38
CA ARG A 111 -9.47 11.20 5.94
C ARG A 111 -10.83 11.90 5.96
N LYS A 112 -10.89 13.12 6.52
CA LYS A 112 -12.12 13.91 6.60
C LYS A 112 -12.69 14.22 5.21
N LYS A 113 -11.82 14.65 4.27
CA LYS A 113 -12.20 14.94 2.89
C LYS A 113 -12.78 13.72 2.19
N ILE A 114 -12.10 12.56 2.29
CA ILE A 114 -12.55 11.32 1.66
C ILE A 114 -13.91 10.87 2.22
N LYS A 115 -14.09 10.88 3.55
CA LYS A 115 -15.38 10.51 4.15
C LYS A 115 -16.54 11.32 3.60
N ASN A 116 -16.37 12.64 3.55
CA ASN A 116 -17.40 13.54 3.03
C ASN A 116 -17.64 13.31 1.53
N LEU A 117 -16.56 13.13 0.77
CA LEU A 117 -16.60 12.95 -0.68
C LEU A 117 -17.26 11.65 -1.10
N LEU A 118 -17.05 10.58 -0.33
CA LEU A 118 -17.52 9.25 -0.63
C LEU A 118 -18.90 8.94 -0.03
N TYR A 119 -19.38 9.69 0.97
CA TYR A 119 -20.62 9.34 1.71
C TYR A 119 -21.83 8.94 0.84
N ASN A 120 -22.08 9.65 -0.28
CA ASN A 120 -23.19 9.36 -1.20
C ASN A 120 -22.79 8.52 -2.42
N ASP A 121 -21.53 8.11 -2.50
CA ASP A 121 -20.92 7.55 -3.70
C ASP A 121 -19.86 6.51 -3.34
N ILE A 122 -20.28 5.40 -2.72
CA ILE A 122 -19.42 4.28 -2.32
C ILE A 122 -19.70 2.97 -3.07
N ASN A 123 -20.52 3.01 -4.12
CA ASN A 123 -20.98 1.79 -4.80
C ASN A 123 -20.13 1.42 -6.02
N ASN A 124 -19.07 2.18 -6.30
CA ASN A 124 -18.22 1.99 -7.46
C ASN A 124 -16.76 2.22 -7.04
N ALA A 125 -16.00 1.14 -6.86
CA ALA A 125 -14.62 1.25 -6.37
C ALA A 125 -13.73 2.10 -7.29
N GLU A 126 -13.94 2.06 -8.60
CA GLU A 126 -13.15 2.79 -9.59
C GLU A 126 -13.34 4.29 -9.45
N ARG A 127 -14.59 4.76 -9.50
CA ARG A 127 -14.93 6.18 -9.31
C ARG A 127 -14.49 6.69 -7.94
N CYS A 128 -14.62 5.87 -6.90
CA CYS A 128 -14.12 6.23 -5.58
C CYS A 128 -12.59 6.31 -5.56
N ASN A 129 -11.90 5.42 -6.29
CA ASN A 129 -10.45 5.41 -6.36
C ASN A 129 -9.92 6.72 -6.96
N GLU A 130 -10.47 7.16 -8.10
CA GLU A 130 -10.08 8.42 -8.76
C GLU A 130 -10.25 9.63 -7.83
N LYS A 131 -11.36 9.66 -7.10
CA LYS A 131 -11.66 10.69 -6.09
C LYS A 131 -10.64 10.68 -4.95
N VAL A 132 -10.35 9.50 -4.40
CA VAL A 132 -9.35 9.35 -3.33
C VAL A 132 -7.97 9.72 -3.82
N TRP A 133 -7.58 9.28 -5.02
CA TRP A 133 -6.32 9.61 -5.67
C TRP A 133 -6.14 11.12 -5.83
N SER A 134 -7.16 11.82 -6.32
CA SER A 134 -7.15 13.27 -6.45
C SER A 134 -6.97 13.97 -5.10
N VAL A 135 -7.67 13.52 -4.05
CA VAL A 135 -7.52 14.09 -2.70
C VAL A 135 -6.12 13.84 -2.13
N ALA A 136 -5.59 12.63 -2.28
CA ALA A 136 -4.29 12.25 -1.75
C ALA A 136 -3.14 13.00 -2.43
N THR A 137 -3.16 13.08 -3.76
CA THR A 137 -2.12 13.77 -4.54
C THR A 137 -2.17 15.30 -4.37
N ALA A 138 -3.35 15.88 -4.15
CA ALA A 138 -3.51 17.31 -3.86
C ALA A 138 -2.88 17.76 -2.53
N THR A 139 -2.46 16.83 -1.65
CA THR A 139 -1.69 17.17 -0.44
C THR A 139 -0.28 17.65 -0.75
N GLY A 140 0.20 17.39 -1.98
CA GLY A 140 1.58 17.62 -2.38
C GLY A 140 2.55 16.55 -1.88
N TYR A 141 2.17 15.62 -0.99
CA TYR A 141 3.03 14.52 -0.58
C TYR A 141 3.08 13.43 -1.66
N PRO A 142 4.23 12.77 -1.87
CA PRO A 142 4.32 11.61 -2.74
C PRO A 142 3.32 10.51 -2.34
N VAL A 143 2.66 9.92 -3.34
CA VAL A 143 1.70 8.83 -3.17
C VAL A 143 2.12 7.66 -4.04
N VAL A 144 2.33 6.49 -3.43
CA VAL A 144 2.69 5.25 -4.10
C VAL A 144 1.45 4.61 -4.73
N MET A 145 0.40 4.46 -3.94
CA MET A 145 -0.84 3.83 -4.38
C MET A 145 -2.06 4.24 -3.56
N VAL A 146 -3.23 4.07 -4.18
CA VAL A 146 -4.55 4.11 -3.60
C VAL A 146 -5.29 2.84 -4.00
N HIS A 147 -5.83 2.11 -3.03
CA HIS A 147 -6.63 0.92 -3.24
C HIS A 147 -8.02 1.11 -2.62
N THR A 148 -9.06 0.89 -3.40
CA THR A 148 -10.46 0.96 -2.96
C THR A 148 -11.16 -0.37 -3.19
N CYS A 149 -11.97 -0.78 -2.22
CA CYS A 149 -12.75 -2.01 -2.27
C CYS A 149 -14.14 -1.76 -1.71
N THR A 150 -15.19 -2.10 -2.47
CA THR A 150 -16.57 -2.05 -1.96
C THR A 150 -16.81 -3.24 -1.01
N GLU A 151 -17.27 -2.99 0.22
CA GLU A 151 -17.52 -4.03 1.22
C GLU A 151 -18.69 -4.92 0.78
N GLY A 152 -18.62 -6.22 1.11
CA GLY A 152 -19.48 -7.28 0.57
C GLY A 152 -18.82 -8.12 -0.51
N TYR A 153 -17.69 -7.67 -1.07
CA TYR A 153 -16.97 -8.34 -2.16
C TYR A 153 -15.49 -8.56 -1.83
N CYS A 154 -15.19 -9.54 -0.98
CA CYS A 154 -13.80 -9.97 -0.70
C CYS A 154 -12.92 -8.82 -0.16
N GLY A 155 -13.31 -8.24 0.98
CA GLY A 155 -12.62 -7.07 1.57
C GLY A 155 -11.10 -7.25 1.76
N LEU A 156 -10.39 -6.13 1.86
CA LEU A 156 -8.93 -6.11 1.97
C LEU A 156 -8.44 -6.78 3.26
N ARG A 157 -7.37 -7.59 3.17
CA ARG A 157 -6.56 -8.02 4.32
C ARG A 157 -5.21 -7.35 4.21
N SER A 158 -5.17 -6.13 4.74
CA SER A 158 -4.02 -5.24 4.68
C SER A 158 -3.10 -5.47 5.87
N THR A 159 -1.82 -5.65 5.61
CA THR A 159 -0.74 -5.57 6.61
C THR A 159 0.22 -4.47 6.17
N TYR A 160 0.46 -3.48 7.03
CA TYR A 160 1.10 -2.22 6.62
C TYR A 160 1.89 -1.55 7.73
N GLU A 161 2.74 -0.58 7.34
CA GLU A 161 3.49 0.30 8.25
C GLU A 161 2.97 1.75 8.25
N LYS A 162 3.63 2.59 9.06
CA LYS A 162 3.29 3.99 9.33
C LYS A 162 3.10 4.91 8.12
N ASN A 163 3.57 4.54 6.93
CA ASN A 163 3.37 5.33 5.71
C ASN A 163 2.00 5.10 5.05
N THR A 164 1.17 4.24 5.63
CA THR A 164 -0.09 3.79 5.04
C THR A 164 -1.28 4.20 5.87
N TYR A 165 -2.24 4.82 5.21
CA TYR A 165 -3.57 5.07 5.72
C TYR A 165 -4.50 3.93 5.27
N PHE A 166 -5.24 3.35 6.21
CA PHE A 166 -6.28 2.38 5.96
C PHE A 166 -7.56 2.78 6.68
N GLU A 167 -8.69 2.77 5.98
CA GLU A 167 -9.99 2.95 6.62
C GLU A 167 -11.11 2.24 5.87
N THR A 168 -12.08 1.72 6.63
CA THR A 168 -13.39 1.35 6.10
C THR A 168 -14.40 2.46 6.38
N ILE A 169 -14.97 3.00 5.30
CA ILE A 169 -15.92 4.12 5.29
C ILE A 169 -17.32 3.57 5.07
N SER A 170 -18.26 3.95 5.93
CA SER A 170 -19.68 3.67 5.76
C SER A 170 -20.37 4.83 5.04
N GLY A 171 -21.09 4.53 3.97
CA GLY A 171 -21.85 5.53 3.20
C GLY A 171 -23.35 5.46 3.49
N TYR A 172 -24.10 6.23 2.70
CA TYR A 172 -25.55 6.28 2.74
C TYR A 172 -26.15 4.89 2.45
N LYS A 173 -27.20 4.51 3.19
CA LYS A 173 -27.90 3.20 3.12
C LYS A 173 -27.08 1.98 3.55
N GLY A 174 -26.01 2.15 4.32
CA GLY A 174 -25.30 1.05 4.97
C GLY A 174 -24.30 0.30 4.09
N ASN A 175 -24.10 0.75 2.85
CA ASN A 175 -22.98 0.30 2.04
C ASN A 175 -21.67 0.73 2.73
N ARG A 176 -20.58 0.01 2.46
CA ARG A 176 -19.26 0.35 3.04
C ARG A 176 -18.16 0.16 2.00
N MET A 177 -17.02 0.81 2.21
CA MET A 177 -15.85 0.75 1.32
C MET A 177 -14.56 0.79 2.13
N SER A 178 -13.63 -0.10 1.85
CA SER A 178 -12.26 -0.03 2.36
C SER A 178 -11.41 0.83 1.41
N VAL A 179 -10.56 1.66 2.00
CA VAL A 179 -9.63 2.56 1.32
C VAL A 179 -8.24 2.38 1.93
N VAL A 180 -7.24 2.11 1.11
CA VAL A 180 -5.81 2.13 1.45
C VAL A 180 -5.17 3.27 0.68
N ILE A 181 -4.30 4.05 1.33
CA ILE A 181 -3.45 5.05 0.68
C ILE A 181 -2.03 4.84 1.22
N VAL A 182 -1.06 4.70 0.33
CA VAL A 182 0.35 4.57 0.68
C VAL A 182 1.07 5.85 0.30
N PHE A 183 1.58 6.57 1.29
CA PHE A 183 2.40 7.77 1.09
C PHE A 183 3.89 7.42 1.01
N GLY A 184 4.63 8.26 0.29
CA GLY A 184 6.08 8.17 0.13
C GLY A 184 6.52 8.05 -1.33
N SER A 185 7.83 8.03 -1.52
CA SER A 185 8.51 7.83 -2.80
C SER A 185 9.32 6.53 -2.74
N GLN A 186 9.66 5.99 -3.90
CA GLN A 186 10.73 4.99 -3.99
C GLN A 186 12.11 5.61 -3.77
#